data_AF-A0A3P6BG02-F1
#
_entry.id   AF-A0A3P6BG02-F1
#
_cell.length_a   1.000
_cell.length_b   1.000
_cell.length_c   1.000
_cell.angle_alpha   90.00
_cell.angle_beta   90.00
_cell.angle_gamma   90.00
#
_symmetry.space_group_name_H-M   'P 1'
#
loop_
_entity.id
_entity.type
_entity.pdbx_description
1 polymer ?
#
loop_
_entity_poly.entity_id
_entity_poly.type
_entity_poly.pdbx_seq_one_letter_code
_entity_poly.pdbx_strand_id
1 'polypeptide(L)'
;MGQDYSYTQPSSSEEFDMTSLLQAEADLYADEAESSYTIAEAVHYPPQPEADEGFPRTCYCGCEPIVETSHTPKDPGRRYFTCVNVDDGDCHIWKWWDVAI
;
A
#
# COMPACT_ATOMS: atom_id res chain seq x y z
N MET A 1 -3.04 -45.97 9.17
CA MET A 1 -4.28 -45.82 9.95
C MET A 1 -4.85 -44.44 9.64
N GLY A 2 -5.97 -44.38 8.90
CA GLY A 2 -6.67 -43.13 8.58
C GLY A 2 -7.79 -42.90 9.59
N GLN A 3 -7.91 -41.67 10.11
CA GLN A 3 -8.98 -41.30 11.04
C GLN A 3 -10.18 -40.85 10.20
N ASP A 4 -11.29 -41.57 10.31
CA ASP A 4 -12.58 -41.14 9.79
C ASP A 4 -13.13 -40.02 10.68
N TYR A 5 -13.21 -38.81 10.13
CA TYR A 5 -13.83 -37.68 10.82
C TYR A 5 -15.34 -37.69 10.51
N SER A 6 -16.13 -38.27 11.41
CA SER A 6 -17.58 -38.16 11.40
C SER A 6 -18.01 -36.93 12.20
N TYR A 7 -18.43 -35.88 11.50
CA TYR A 7 -18.90 -34.64 12.12
C TYR A 7 -20.41 -34.73 12.40
N THR A 8 -20.78 -34.93 13.66
CA THR A 8 -22.17 -34.82 14.09
C THR A 8 -22.46 -33.35 14.39
N GLN A 9 -23.18 -32.66 13.48
CA GLN A 9 -23.64 -31.30 13.75
C GLN A 9 -24.59 -31.31 14.95
N PRO A 10 -24.36 -30.51 15.99
CA PRO A 10 -25.40 -30.23 16.96
C PRO A 10 -26.50 -29.47 16.22
N SER A 11 -27.73 -30.00 16.22
CA SER A 11 -28.89 -29.20 15.86
C SER A 11 -29.10 -28.18 16.99
N SER A 12 -28.45 -27.02 16.91
CA SER A 12 -28.71 -25.89 17.81
C SER A 12 -30.12 -25.38 17.49
N SER A 13 -31.10 -25.95 18.18
CA SER A 13 -32.36 -25.27 18.49
C SER A 13 -32.04 -24.21 19.55
N GLU A 14 -31.39 -23.15 19.11
CA GLU A 14 -31.28 -21.90 19.84
C GLU A 14 -31.80 -20.85 18.87
N GLU A 15 -33.00 -20.36 19.14
CA GLU A 15 -33.61 -19.22 18.49
C GLU A 15 -32.68 -18.00 18.64
N PHE A 16 -31.68 -17.93 17.77
CA PHE A 16 -30.88 -16.74 17.56
C PHE A 16 -31.87 -15.60 17.32
N ASP A 17 -31.88 -14.65 18.23
CA ASP A 17 -32.76 -13.49 18.15
C ASP A 17 -32.24 -12.56 17.05
N MET A 18 -32.55 -12.95 15.81
CA MET A 18 -32.22 -12.23 14.59
C MET A 18 -32.73 -10.78 14.67
N THR A 19 -33.76 -10.52 15.48
CA THR A 19 -34.28 -9.17 15.68
C THR A 19 -33.27 -8.26 16.39
N SER A 20 -32.51 -8.79 17.35
CA SER A 20 -31.47 -8.04 18.06
C SER A 20 -30.30 -7.66 17.14
N LEU A 21 -29.92 -8.56 16.21
CA LEU A 21 -28.90 -8.30 15.21
C LEU A 21 -29.34 -7.20 14.22
N LEU A 22 -30.59 -7.28 13.74
CA LEU A 22 -31.19 -6.30 12.84
C LEU A 22 -31.34 -4.94 13.51
N GLN A 23 -31.69 -4.92 14.79
CA GLN A 23 -31.78 -3.70 15.60
C GLN A 23 -30.41 -3.03 15.72
N ALA A 24 -29.35 -3.80 16.00
CA ALA A 24 -27.99 -3.29 16.08
C ALA A 24 -27.48 -2.72 14.74
N GLU A 25 -27.81 -3.35 13.61
CA GLU A 25 -27.52 -2.80 12.28
C GLU A 25 -28.27 -1.47 12.02
N ALA A 26 -29.53 -1.37 12.44
CA ALA A 26 -30.34 -0.17 12.26
C ALA A 26 -29.84 1.02 13.10
N ASP A 27 -29.39 0.78 14.33
CA ASP A 27 -28.81 1.81 15.21
C ASP A 27 -27.49 2.36 14.64
N LEU A 28 -26.63 1.51 14.07
CA LEU A 28 -25.40 1.94 13.39
C LEU A 28 -25.69 2.82 12.16
N TYR A 29 -26.70 2.47 11.37
CA TYR A 29 -27.08 3.25 10.18
C TYR A 29 -27.66 4.64 10.51
N ALA A 30 -28.20 4.82 11.72
CA ALA A 30 -28.76 6.10 12.17
C ALA A 30 -27.68 7.08 12.66
N ASP A 31 -26.58 6.58 13.23
CA ASP A 31 -25.43 7.35 13.75
C ASP A 31 -24.60 8.02 12.63
N GLU A 32 -24.56 7.43 11.44
CA GLU A 32 -23.80 8.00 10.30
C GLU A 32 -24.36 9.34 9.79
N ALA A 33 -25.59 9.71 10.16
CA ALA A 33 -26.20 10.98 9.76
C ALA A 33 -25.62 12.21 10.50
N GLU A 34 -24.95 12.01 11.65
CA GLU A 34 -24.32 13.09 12.41
C GLU A 34 -22.79 13.14 12.27
N SER A 35 -22.18 12.20 11.54
CA SER A 35 -20.78 12.29 11.12
C SER A 35 -20.61 13.20 9.91
N SER A 36 -21.14 14.42 10.03
CA SER A 36 -20.76 15.57 9.19
C SER A 36 -19.45 16.18 9.67
N TYR A 37 -18.51 15.34 10.15
CA TYR A 37 -17.15 15.75 10.48
C TYR A 37 -16.53 16.26 9.19
N THR A 38 -16.69 17.58 9.00
CA THR A 38 -15.96 18.46 8.10
C THR A 38 -15.03 17.66 7.23
N ILE A 39 -15.50 17.29 6.03
CA ILE A 39 -14.61 16.84 4.96
C ILE A 39 -13.66 18.00 4.79
N ALA A 40 -12.52 17.90 5.47
CA ALA A 40 -11.40 18.81 5.34
C ALA A 40 -11.20 18.92 3.85
N GLU A 41 -11.47 20.14 3.35
CA GLU A 41 -11.14 20.66 2.04
C GLU A 41 -10.41 19.62 1.21
N ALA A 42 -11.09 19.02 0.21
CA ALA A 42 -10.50 17.98 -0.63
C ALA A 42 -9.12 18.46 -1.04
N VAL A 43 -8.08 17.87 -0.44
CA VAL A 43 -6.72 18.39 -0.52
C VAL A 43 -6.35 18.22 -1.98
N HIS A 44 -6.47 19.30 -2.75
CA HIS A 44 -6.14 19.29 -4.16
C HIS A 44 -4.63 19.25 -4.22
N TYR A 45 -4.06 18.04 -4.10
CA TYR A 45 -2.67 17.82 -4.36
C TYR A 45 -2.42 18.35 -5.78
N PRO A 46 -1.49 19.32 -5.95
CA PRO A 46 -1.07 19.66 -7.29
C PRO A 46 -0.67 18.36 -7.99
N PRO A 47 -1.00 18.17 -9.28
CA PRO A 47 -0.52 17.01 -10.01
C PRO A 47 0.99 16.97 -9.77
N GLN A 48 1.45 15.90 -9.12
CA GLN A 48 2.89 15.74 -8.94
C GLN A 48 3.48 15.85 -10.34
N PRO A 49 4.50 16.71 -10.55
CA PRO A 49 5.12 16.82 -11.86
C PRO A 49 5.40 15.41 -12.30
N GLU A 50 5.00 15.04 -13.52
CA GLU A 50 5.22 13.72 -14.11
C GLU A 50 6.69 13.39 -13.94
N ALA A 51 7.01 12.77 -12.80
CA ALA A 51 8.36 12.70 -12.32
C ALA A 51 8.92 11.52 -13.08
N ASP A 52 9.59 11.86 -14.17
CA ASP A 52 10.61 11.03 -14.75
C ASP A 52 10.05 9.95 -15.72
N GLU A 53 9.29 10.34 -16.74
CA GLU A 53 9.28 9.59 -18.01
C GLU A 53 10.64 9.81 -18.71
N GLY A 54 11.66 9.11 -18.24
CA GLY A 54 13.01 9.16 -18.79
C GLY A 54 14.10 8.82 -17.78
N PHE A 55 15.35 9.02 -18.18
CA PHE A 55 16.51 8.84 -17.32
C PHE A 55 16.65 10.00 -16.35
N PRO A 56 16.67 9.74 -15.05
CA PRO A 56 16.82 10.80 -14.09
C PRO A 56 18.22 11.39 -14.19
N ARG A 57 18.29 12.70 -14.43
CA ARG A 57 19.56 13.43 -14.57
C ARG A 57 20.05 14.05 -13.26
N THR A 58 19.18 14.19 -12.27
CA THR A 58 19.47 14.85 -11.00
C THR A 58 18.73 14.15 -9.87
N CYS A 59 19.42 13.85 -8.77
CA CYS A 59 18.79 13.39 -7.53
C CYS A 59 18.06 14.56 -6.84
N TYR A 60 17.09 14.26 -5.96
CA TYR A 60 16.38 15.26 -5.16
C TYR A 60 17.28 16.14 -4.28
N CYS A 61 18.48 15.66 -3.93
CA CYS A 61 19.51 16.43 -3.23
C CYS A 61 20.33 17.36 -4.13
N GLY A 62 20.05 17.42 -5.44
CA GLY A 62 20.77 18.23 -6.41
C GLY A 62 22.09 17.62 -6.91
N CYS A 63 22.48 16.44 -6.41
CA CYS A 63 23.65 15.71 -6.89
C CYS A 63 23.35 14.91 -8.19
N GLU A 64 24.38 14.65 -8.98
CA GLU A 64 24.28 13.78 -10.14
C GLU A 64 24.07 12.32 -9.70
N PRO A 65 23.06 11.60 -10.25
CA PRO A 65 22.84 10.20 -9.93
C PRO A 65 23.93 9.33 -10.55
N ILE A 66 24.36 8.32 -9.81
CA ILE A 66 25.31 7.32 -10.27
C ILE A 66 24.56 6.07 -10.73
N VAL A 67 25.08 5.41 -11.77
CA VAL A 67 24.53 4.15 -12.28
C VAL A 67 25.36 3.01 -11.71
N GLU A 68 24.74 2.19 -10.88
CA GLU A 68 25.37 1.01 -10.29
C GLU A 68 24.78 -0.26 -10.89
N THR A 69 25.53 -1.36 -10.79
CA THR A 69 25.11 -2.67 -11.27
C THR A 69 24.73 -3.54 -10.08
N SER A 70 23.52 -4.06 -10.07
CA SER A 70 23.06 -5.06 -9.12
C SER A 70 23.89 -6.34 -9.30
N HIS A 71 24.53 -6.75 -8.21
CA HIS A 71 25.18 -8.05 -8.07
C HIS A 71 24.34 -9.01 -7.23
N THR A 72 23.06 -8.69 -7.01
CA THR A 72 22.17 -9.57 -6.26
C THR A 72 21.91 -10.86 -7.03
N PRO A 73 21.74 -12.00 -6.35
CA PRO A 73 21.45 -13.27 -7.02
C PRO A 73 20.09 -13.30 -7.73
N LYS A 74 19.18 -12.37 -7.41
CA LYS A 74 17.87 -12.23 -8.06
C LYS A 74 17.95 -11.49 -9.39
N ASP A 75 18.81 -10.47 -9.46
CA ASP A 75 18.94 -9.60 -10.63
C ASP A 75 20.44 -9.35 -10.95
N PRO A 76 21.19 -10.38 -11.38
CA PRO A 76 22.62 -10.25 -11.66
C PRO A 76 22.85 -9.42 -12.92
N GLY A 77 23.65 -8.36 -12.81
CA GLY A 77 24.01 -7.50 -13.94
C GLY A 77 23.00 -6.41 -14.27
N ARG A 78 21.91 -6.29 -13.50
CA ARG A 78 20.87 -5.30 -13.75
C ARG A 78 21.29 -3.91 -13.26
N ARG A 79 21.17 -2.87 -14.08
CA ARG A 79 21.64 -1.52 -13.72
C ARG A 79 20.55 -0.70 -13.05
N TYR A 80 20.91 0.15 -12.09
CA TYR A 80 20.00 1.09 -11.42
C TYR A 80 20.69 2.43 -11.15
N PHE A 81 19.88 3.48 -11.12
CA PHE A 81 20.26 4.80 -10.65
C PHE A 81 20.19 4.85 -9.12
N THR A 82 21.23 5.37 -8.50
CA THR A 82 21.30 5.65 -7.06
C THR A 82 22.02 6.97 -6.81
N CYS A 83 21.96 7.50 -5.59
CA CYS A 83 22.70 8.68 -5.18
C CYS A 83 23.91 8.29 -4.32
N VAL A 84 25.00 9.06 -4.40
CA VAL A 84 26.15 8.92 -3.49
C VAL A 84 25.76 9.15 -2.03
N ASN A 85 24.81 10.05 -1.80
CA ASN A 85 24.38 10.42 -0.46
C ASN A 85 23.19 9.59 0.04
N VAL A 86 22.93 8.40 -0.51
CA VAL A 86 21.74 7.58 -0.18
C VAL A 86 21.57 7.26 1.32
N ASP A 87 22.66 7.34 2.09
CA ASP A 87 22.71 7.04 3.53
C ASP A 87 22.35 8.24 4.43
N ASP A 88 22.12 9.44 3.87
CA ASP A 88 21.88 10.67 4.65
C ASP A 88 20.50 10.70 5.36
N GLY A 89 19.63 9.74 5.03
CA GLY A 89 18.28 9.64 5.59
C GLY A 89 17.23 10.49 4.86
N ASP A 90 17.63 11.21 3.81
CA ASP A 90 16.75 11.97 2.92
C ASP A 90 16.17 11.11 1.77
N CYS A 91 15.14 11.61 1.10
CA CYS A 91 14.58 10.96 -0.08
C CYS A 91 15.56 11.07 -1.27
N HIS A 92 16.34 10.01 -1.50
CA HIS A 92 17.24 9.90 -2.63
C HIS A 92 16.63 9.15 -3.80
N ILE A 93 17.20 9.38 -4.99
CA ILE A 93 16.75 8.69 -6.18
C ILE A 93 17.16 7.23 -6.18
N TRP A 94 16.19 6.35 -6.44
CA TRP A 94 16.41 4.95 -6.72
C TRP A 94 15.47 4.49 -7.83
N LYS A 95 16.04 4.08 -8.97
CA LYS A 95 15.25 3.64 -10.12
C LYS A 95 16.02 2.63 -10.97
N TRP A 96 15.37 1.57 -11.42
CA TRP A 96 15.97 0.63 -12.36
C TRP A 96 16.24 1.33 -13.70
N TRP A 97 17.43 1.09 -14.27
CA TRP A 97 17.80 1.60 -15.58
C TRP A 97 16.78 1.16 -16.65
N ASP A 98 16.33 -0.10 -16.59
CA ASP A 98 15.37 -0.67 -17.54
C ASP A 98 13.95 -0.08 -17.43
N VAL A 99 13.65 0.65 -16.36
CA VAL A 99 12.35 1.33 -16.15
C VAL A 99 12.44 2.80 -16.59
N ALA A 100 13.65 3.29 -16.84
CA ALA A 100 13.93 4.65 -17.26
C ALA A 100 14.19 4.79 -18.78
N ILE A 101 14.26 3.65 -19.51
CA ILE A 101 14.44 3.56 -20.97
C ILE A 101 13.13 3.68 -21.74
#